data_AF-W9GP20-F1
#
_entry.id   AF-W9GP20-F1
#
_cell.length_a   1.000
_cell.length_b   1.000
_cell.length_c   1.000
_cell.angle_alpha   90.00
_cell.angle_beta   90.00
_cell.angle_gamma   90.00
#
_symmetry.space_group_name_H-M   'P 1'
#
loop_
_entity.id
_entity.type
_entity.pdbx_description
1 polymer ?
#
loop_
_entity_poly.entity_id
_entity_poly.type
_entity_poly.pdbx_seq_one_letter_code
_entity_poly.pdbx_strand_id
1 'polypeptide(L)'
;MGDGPSGRGIYDGFEGYRDPTEDEVLALLETCPVILDTNVLLDIYGFEEPARLLALDVLESIRSRLWLPHQVMREFWRNRHSVIADIPGPVQPIDAVRSELLAIVNSLRPDRERPEEIQAMRETVETQLNELSEAISKARGNPLNVAQILSDTSLDPVLARLEEILAGRVGPSFGDDEPSLIDAGLKRFADKVPPGYKDGEEKSDQVLERGTGDYLMWEQTLRYLAGLQEPSGAFVLVTNDAKEDWRINITVPKKRALGVRPELVVEALERTGLRLVLLQQSDFYRLMSRIRPSDEAASESLVEASALSSRDDTPNESQWTEAAYKHLLHELREAGGQVQADIISLAAQAGGFISRAEIYEYAGYAEDRSLRRFAMPAQRITLTLIESELLSENAPMPLEAVYEGPGKTVGYRVPREFTEYEAHRSEQPTWVQAAATVAATAPERVWTVNDLVSEIRRLGIRDVSAARTPEATLRRDLSLRDGTYFDPVDGGFKLRSGVSARDGATSVS
;
A
#
# COMPACT_ATOMS: atom_id res chain seq x y z
N MET A 1 9.26 16.29 62.41
CA MET A 1 9.49 17.42 61.47
C MET A 1 8.52 17.22 60.33
N GLY A 2 7.66 18.20 60.07
CA GLY A 2 6.56 18.07 59.14
C GLY A 2 7.05 17.90 57.72
N ASP A 3 6.61 16.83 57.07
CA ASP A 3 6.67 16.68 55.62
C ASP A 3 5.63 17.68 55.08
N GLY A 4 6.09 18.85 54.62
CA GLY A 4 5.24 19.80 53.93
C GLY A 4 4.67 19.17 52.67
N PRO A 5 3.54 19.65 52.12
CA PRO A 5 3.01 19.09 50.87
C PRO A 5 4.10 19.24 49.80
N SER A 6 4.65 18.11 49.35
CA SER A 6 5.54 18.03 48.20
C SER A 6 4.75 18.58 47.02
N GLY A 7 5.01 19.84 46.68
CA GLY A 7 4.30 20.53 45.63
C GLY A 7 4.46 19.75 44.33
N ARG A 8 3.34 19.29 43.78
CA ARG A 8 3.33 18.57 42.51
C ARG A 8 3.61 19.55 41.36
N GLY A 9 4.48 19.15 40.44
CA GLY A 9 4.72 19.86 39.17
C GLY A 9 3.61 19.64 38.15
N ILE A 10 3.64 20.39 37.04
CA ILE A 10 2.62 20.29 35.97
C ILE A 10 2.58 18.91 35.29
N TYR A 11 3.67 18.14 35.39
CA TYR A 11 3.80 16.82 34.78
C TYR A 11 3.57 15.66 35.75
N ASP A 12 3.38 15.91 37.04
CA ASP A 12 3.17 14.84 38.02
C ASP A 12 1.76 14.25 37.84
N GLY A 13 1.67 12.99 37.42
CA GLY A 13 0.43 12.35 36.98
C GLY A 13 0.02 12.68 35.54
N PHE A 14 0.87 13.36 34.78
CA PHE A 14 0.68 13.72 33.37
C PHE A 14 1.94 13.39 32.54
N GLU A 15 2.68 12.36 32.94
CA GLU A 15 3.97 11.98 32.36
C GLU A 15 3.86 11.65 30.87
N GLY A 16 2.69 11.19 30.42
CA GLY A 16 2.40 10.91 29.01
C GLY A 16 2.27 12.14 28.11
N TYR A 17 2.18 13.35 28.66
CA TYR A 17 2.14 14.61 27.90
C TYR A 17 3.51 15.27 27.73
N ARG A 18 4.55 14.71 28.35
CA ARG A 18 5.93 15.15 28.15
C ARG A 18 6.55 14.26 27.10
N ASP A 19 7.03 14.83 26.01
CA ASP A 19 7.90 14.10 25.10
C ASP A 19 9.32 14.06 25.67
N PRO A 20 10.03 12.92 25.60
CA PRO A 20 11.43 12.87 25.98
C PRO A 20 12.28 13.68 24.99
N THR A 21 13.35 14.31 25.48
CA THR A 21 14.33 14.94 24.58
C THR A 21 15.16 13.89 23.86
N GLU A 22 15.80 14.25 22.76
CA GLU A 22 16.66 13.32 22.02
C GLU A 22 17.80 12.76 22.89
N ASP A 23 18.42 13.60 23.72
CA ASP A 23 19.48 13.19 24.65
C ASP A 23 18.94 12.24 25.74
N GLU A 24 17.71 12.46 26.22
CA GLU A 24 17.03 11.51 27.11
C GLU A 24 16.81 10.17 26.41
N VAL A 25 16.31 10.16 25.18
CA VAL A 25 16.09 8.91 24.43
C VAL A 25 17.41 8.16 24.17
N LEU A 26 18.49 8.86 23.82
CA LEU A 26 19.81 8.24 23.64
C LEU A 26 20.28 7.53 24.92
N ALA A 27 20.16 8.17 26.07
CA ALA A 27 20.53 7.57 27.35
C ALA A 27 19.64 6.36 27.70
N LEU A 28 18.34 6.41 27.37
CA LEU A 28 17.42 5.28 27.57
C LEU A 28 17.74 4.12 26.63
N LEU A 29 18.09 4.41 25.37
CA LEU A 29 18.50 3.42 24.37
C LEU A 29 19.81 2.71 24.72
N GLU A 30 20.57 3.14 25.72
CA GLU A 30 21.74 2.42 26.24
C GLU A 30 21.41 1.49 27.41
N THR A 31 20.35 1.79 28.18
CA THR A 31 20.11 1.19 29.51
C THR A 31 18.80 0.43 29.63
N CYS A 32 17.79 0.77 28.81
CA CYS A 32 16.43 0.30 28.98
C CYS A 32 16.12 -0.91 28.09
N PRO A 33 15.10 -1.72 28.45
CA PRO A 33 14.54 -2.72 27.57
C PRO A 33 14.04 -2.09 26.26
N VAL A 34 14.26 -2.79 25.16
CA VAL A 34 13.79 -2.41 23.82
C VAL A 34 12.85 -3.52 23.33
N ILE A 35 11.64 -3.11 22.99
CA ILE A 35 10.57 -3.95 22.49
C ILE A 35 10.37 -3.58 21.03
N LEU A 36 10.32 -4.58 20.14
CA LEU A 36 10.11 -4.35 18.71
C LEU A 36 8.74 -4.87 18.31
N ASP A 37 8.11 -4.13 17.42
CA ASP A 37 6.93 -4.55 16.68
C ASP A 37 7.30 -5.44 15.48
N THR A 38 6.31 -6.11 14.89
CA THR A 38 6.50 -7.05 13.78
C THR A 38 6.98 -6.38 12.50
N ASN A 39 6.44 -5.20 12.17
CA ASN A 39 6.85 -4.43 10.98
C ASN A 39 8.36 -4.16 10.98
N VAL A 40 8.94 -3.81 12.13
CA VAL A 40 10.37 -3.56 12.29
C VAL A 40 11.23 -4.74 11.84
N LEU A 41 10.78 -5.98 12.08
CA LEU A 41 11.48 -7.19 11.65
C LEU A 41 11.24 -7.50 10.17
N LEU A 42 10.01 -7.29 9.68
CA LEU A 42 9.63 -7.59 8.29
C LEU A 42 10.31 -6.63 7.32
N ASP A 43 10.42 -5.35 7.66
CA ASP A 43 11.05 -4.32 6.84
C ASP A 43 12.52 -4.63 6.48
N ILE A 44 13.23 -5.37 7.34
CA ILE A 44 14.63 -5.78 7.12
C ILE A 44 14.79 -6.57 5.81
N TYR A 45 13.76 -7.32 5.39
CA TYR A 45 13.77 -8.07 4.13
C TYR A 45 13.76 -7.15 2.90
N GLY A 46 13.12 -5.98 2.99
CA GLY A 46 13.03 -5.00 1.91
C GLY A 46 14.26 -4.12 1.76
N PHE A 47 15.16 -4.11 2.76
CA PHE A 47 16.36 -3.28 2.72
C PHE A 47 17.43 -3.85 1.77
N GLU A 48 18.14 -2.96 1.08
CA GLU A 48 19.36 -3.30 0.32
C GLU A 48 20.43 -3.88 1.24
N GLU A 49 21.36 -4.69 0.72
CA GLU A 49 22.26 -5.51 1.55
C GLU A 49 23.03 -4.72 2.62
N PRO A 50 23.67 -3.57 2.33
CA PRO A 50 24.39 -2.81 3.35
C PRO A 50 23.47 -2.32 4.48
N ALA A 51 22.29 -1.81 4.15
CA ALA A 51 21.30 -1.33 5.13
C ALA A 51 20.71 -2.49 5.96
N ARG A 52 20.44 -3.63 5.31
CA ARG A 52 19.97 -4.86 5.96
C ARG A 52 20.98 -5.40 6.96
N LEU A 53 22.25 -5.50 6.58
CA LEU A 53 23.31 -5.95 7.47
C LEU A 53 23.47 -5.00 8.66
N LEU A 54 23.46 -3.68 8.40
CA LEU A 54 23.53 -2.69 9.47
C LEU A 54 22.33 -2.77 10.42
N ALA A 55 21.11 -2.97 9.90
CA ALA A 55 19.91 -3.14 10.73
C ALA A 55 20.06 -4.34 11.66
N LEU A 56 20.54 -5.48 11.16
CA LEU A 56 20.79 -6.68 11.95
C LEU A 56 21.90 -6.45 13.00
N ASP A 57 22.98 -5.76 12.64
CA ASP A 57 24.06 -5.42 13.56
C ASP A 57 23.59 -4.47 14.67
N VAL A 58 22.67 -3.52 14.36
CA VAL A 58 22.01 -2.68 15.36
C VAL A 58 21.18 -3.52 16.32
N LEU A 59 20.38 -4.48 15.83
CA LEU A 59 19.60 -5.36 16.71
C LEU A 59 20.51 -6.25 17.58
N GLU A 60 21.59 -6.77 17.01
CA GLU A 60 22.59 -7.55 17.75
C GLU A 60 23.27 -6.70 18.83
N SER A 61 23.54 -5.42 18.56
CA SER A 61 24.17 -4.49 19.48
C SER A 61 23.39 -4.28 20.78
N ILE A 62 22.06 -4.36 20.69
CA ILE A 62 21.12 -4.20 21.80
C ILE A 62 20.59 -5.53 22.31
N ARG A 63 21.16 -6.66 21.84
CA ARG A 63 20.67 -8.01 22.13
C ARG A 63 20.40 -8.22 23.61
N SER A 64 21.26 -7.73 24.50
CA SER A 64 21.09 -7.86 25.96
C SER A 64 19.83 -7.23 26.53
N ARG A 65 19.27 -6.23 25.85
CA ARG A 65 18.09 -5.44 26.27
C ARG A 65 16.88 -5.64 25.36
N LEU A 66 17.07 -6.34 24.25
CA LEU A 66 16.02 -6.68 23.31
C LEU A 66 15.08 -7.75 23.91
N TRP A 67 13.78 -7.55 23.78
CA TRP A 67 12.76 -8.54 24.08
C TRP A 67 11.54 -8.38 23.15
N LEU A 68 10.93 -9.50 22.74
CA LEU A 68 9.80 -9.50 21.83
C LEU A 68 8.61 -10.27 22.41
N PRO A 69 7.38 -9.72 22.33
CA PRO A 69 6.15 -10.47 22.54
C PRO A 69 6.07 -11.71 21.64
N HIS A 70 5.47 -12.79 22.14
CA HIS A 70 5.16 -13.95 21.30
C HIS A 70 4.23 -13.56 20.14
N GLN A 71 3.31 -12.61 20.37
CA GLN A 71 2.44 -12.05 19.36
C GLN A 71 3.22 -11.53 18.16
N VAL A 72 4.32 -10.81 18.41
CA VAL A 72 5.16 -10.24 17.36
C VAL A 72 5.74 -11.34 16.46
N MET A 73 6.17 -12.46 17.07
CA MET A 73 6.68 -13.61 16.33
C MET A 73 5.58 -14.34 15.57
N ARG A 74 4.36 -14.44 16.13
CA ARG A 74 3.22 -15.04 15.46
C ARG A 74 2.86 -14.28 14.18
N GLU A 75 2.83 -12.95 14.26
CA GLU A 75 2.59 -12.10 13.09
C GLU A 75 3.73 -12.14 12.09
N PHE A 76 4.99 -12.18 12.57
CA PHE A 76 6.15 -12.34 11.72
C PHE A 76 6.04 -13.60 10.87
N TRP A 77 5.76 -14.76 11.49
CA TRP A 77 5.62 -16.02 10.74
C TRP A 77 4.44 -16.02 9.77
N ARG A 78 3.32 -15.38 10.14
CA ARG A 78 2.14 -15.25 9.30
C ARG A 78 2.42 -14.43 8.03
N ASN A 79 3.13 -13.31 8.17
CA ASN A 79 3.29 -12.31 7.11
C ASN A 79 4.62 -12.45 6.35
N ARG A 80 5.62 -13.15 6.88
CA ARG A 80 6.97 -13.22 6.30
C ARG A 80 6.97 -13.71 4.85
N HIS A 81 6.18 -14.73 4.50
CA HIS A 81 6.17 -15.26 3.14
C HIS A 81 5.65 -14.26 2.12
N SER A 82 4.59 -13.51 2.45
CA SER A 82 4.04 -12.49 1.54
C SER A 82 5.01 -11.33 1.38
N VAL A 83 5.59 -10.84 2.48
CA VAL A 83 6.60 -9.76 2.44
C VAL A 83 7.79 -10.15 1.55
N ILE A 84 8.29 -11.38 1.69
CA ILE A 84 9.41 -11.86 0.86
C ILE A 84 9.02 -12.01 -0.61
N ALA A 85 7.79 -12.45 -0.90
CA ALA A 85 7.30 -12.59 -2.26
C ALA A 85 7.08 -11.23 -2.96
N ASP A 86 6.79 -10.18 -2.18
CA ASP A 86 6.58 -8.82 -2.67
C ASP A 86 7.88 -8.03 -2.90
N ILE A 87 9.04 -8.58 -2.49
CA ILE A 87 10.35 -7.98 -2.78
C ILE A 87 10.52 -7.90 -4.30
N PRO A 88 10.72 -6.70 -4.87
CA PRO A 88 10.91 -6.55 -6.31
C PRO A 88 12.08 -7.41 -6.78
N GLY A 89 11.88 -8.11 -7.90
CA GLY A 89 12.97 -8.82 -8.56
C GLY A 89 14.12 -7.86 -8.92
N PRO A 90 15.32 -8.37 -9.26
CA PRO A 90 16.48 -7.57 -9.62
C PRO A 90 16.29 -6.89 -10.98
N VAL A 91 15.33 -5.97 -11.09
CA VAL A 91 15.22 -5.04 -12.22
C VAL A 91 16.15 -3.89 -11.88
N GLN A 92 17.19 -3.71 -12.70
CA GLN A 92 18.08 -2.59 -12.49
C GLN A 92 17.39 -1.31 -12.97
N PRO A 93 17.31 -0.25 -12.14
CA PRO A 93 16.80 1.05 -12.56
C PRO A 93 17.51 1.60 -13.81
N ILE A 94 18.72 1.10 -14.07
CA ILE A 94 19.52 1.49 -15.21
C ILE A 94 18.97 0.99 -16.54
N ASP A 95 18.09 -0.03 -16.57
CA ASP A 95 17.59 -0.59 -17.83
C ASP A 95 16.67 0.40 -18.55
N ALA A 96 15.83 1.15 -17.81
CA ALA A 96 15.03 2.23 -18.37
C ALA A 96 15.90 3.39 -18.90
N VAL A 97 16.91 3.81 -18.11
CA VAL A 97 17.89 4.83 -18.49
C VAL A 97 18.70 4.40 -19.72
N ARG A 98 19.06 3.12 -19.79
CA ARG A 98 19.76 2.49 -20.92
C ARG A 98 18.91 2.53 -22.18
N SER A 99 17.64 2.17 -22.08
CA SER A 99 16.71 2.25 -23.22
C SER A 99 16.52 3.69 -23.71
N GLU A 100 16.38 4.67 -22.82
CA GLU A 100 16.25 6.09 -23.20
C GLU A 100 17.51 6.64 -23.89
N LEU A 101 18.69 6.38 -23.33
CA LEU A 101 19.96 6.86 -23.91
C LEU A 101 20.25 6.21 -25.27
N LEU A 102 20.00 4.91 -25.41
CA LEU A 102 20.15 4.21 -26.69
C LEU A 102 19.14 4.71 -27.73
N ALA A 103 17.91 5.07 -27.33
CA ALA A 103 16.94 5.67 -28.24
C ALA A 103 17.41 7.04 -28.76
N ILE A 104 18.02 7.88 -27.91
CA ILE A 104 18.61 9.16 -28.33
C ILE A 104 19.73 8.91 -29.35
N VAL A 105 20.66 7.99 -29.08
CA VAL A 105 21.74 7.65 -30.02
C VAL A 105 21.18 7.12 -31.35
N ASN A 106 20.16 6.27 -31.30
CA ASN A 106 19.52 5.72 -32.50
C ASN A 106 18.74 6.79 -33.30
N SER A 107 18.22 7.83 -32.65
CA SER A 107 17.53 8.95 -33.31
C SER A 107 18.46 9.83 -34.15
N LEU A 108 19.79 9.71 -34.00
CA LEU A 108 20.80 10.42 -34.80
C LEU A 108 21.08 9.76 -36.15
N ARG A 109 20.47 8.59 -36.43
CA ARG A 109 20.57 7.86 -37.71
C ARG A 109 20.08 8.57 -38.98
N PRO A 110 19.30 9.68 -38.99
CA PRO A 110 19.00 10.41 -40.21
C PRO A 110 20.26 10.94 -40.92
N ASP A 111 21.38 11.09 -40.19
CA ASP A 111 22.64 11.59 -40.70
C ASP A 111 23.48 10.45 -41.33
N ARG A 112 23.11 10.06 -42.57
CA ARG A 112 23.73 8.95 -43.32
C ARG A 112 25.22 9.14 -43.65
N GLU A 113 25.81 10.28 -43.32
CA GLU A 113 27.19 10.63 -43.70
C GLU A 113 28.24 10.14 -42.70
N ARG A 114 27.87 9.70 -41.47
CA ARG A 114 28.84 9.36 -40.41
C ARG A 114 28.47 8.12 -39.55
N PRO A 115 28.30 6.95 -40.16
CA PRO A 115 27.91 5.73 -39.44
C PRO A 115 28.92 5.29 -38.37
N GLU A 116 30.22 5.54 -38.59
CA GLU A 116 31.28 5.16 -37.66
C GLU A 116 31.27 6.02 -36.38
N GLU A 117 31.00 7.33 -36.49
CA GLU A 117 30.90 8.23 -35.32
C GLU A 117 29.69 7.88 -34.44
N ILE A 118 28.54 7.54 -35.05
CA ILE A 118 27.33 7.12 -34.33
C ILE A 118 27.58 5.78 -33.63
N GLN A 119 28.27 4.85 -34.30
CA GLN A 119 28.60 3.54 -33.71
C GLN A 119 29.57 3.68 -32.53
N ALA A 120 30.62 4.50 -32.66
CA ALA A 120 31.54 4.78 -31.56
C ALA A 120 30.84 5.45 -30.36
N MET A 121 29.87 6.34 -30.63
CA MET A 121 29.09 6.98 -29.57
C MET A 121 28.15 5.99 -28.86
N ARG A 122 27.55 5.06 -29.62
CA ARG A 122 26.76 3.96 -29.06
C ARG A 122 27.61 3.07 -28.14
N GLU A 123 28.78 2.65 -28.61
CA GLU A 123 29.71 1.83 -27.83
C GLU A 123 30.12 2.55 -26.55
N THR A 124 30.42 3.85 -26.64
CA THR A 124 30.74 4.68 -25.47
C THR A 124 29.59 4.69 -24.45
N VAL A 125 28.35 4.90 -24.91
CA VAL A 125 27.16 4.90 -24.05
C VAL A 125 26.94 3.52 -23.42
N GLU A 126 27.05 2.44 -24.18
CA GLU A 126 26.92 1.07 -23.67
C GLU A 126 28.00 0.75 -22.62
N THR A 127 29.25 1.14 -22.85
CA THR A 127 30.33 0.98 -21.86
C THR A 127 30.05 1.75 -20.57
N GLN A 128 29.70 3.04 -20.66
CA GLN A 128 29.42 3.86 -19.48
C GLN A 128 28.19 3.35 -18.70
N LEU A 129 27.18 2.85 -19.39
CA LEU A 129 26.02 2.25 -18.75
C LEU A 129 26.34 0.90 -18.09
N ASN A 130 27.24 0.11 -18.66
CA ASN A 130 27.69 -1.12 -18.02
C ASN A 130 28.51 -0.79 -16.76
N GLU A 131 29.43 0.17 -16.82
CA GLU A 131 30.20 0.64 -15.67
C GLU A 131 29.29 1.18 -14.55
N LEU A 132 28.27 1.95 -14.90
CA LEU A 132 27.29 2.45 -13.94
C LEU A 132 26.41 1.33 -13.37
N SER A 133 26.00 0.35 -14.19
CA SER A 133 25.24 -0.82 -13.70
C SER A 133 26.05 -1.63 -12.71
N GLU A 134 27.33 -1.87 -13.01
CA GLU A 134 28.26 -2.55 -12.10
C GLU A 134 28.45 -1.75 -10.81
N ALA A 135 28.58 -0.42 -10.89
CA ALA A 135 28.68 0.44 -9.71
C ALA A 135 27.42 0.40 -8.84
N ILE A 136 26.23 0.41 -9.46
CA ILE A 136 24.93 0.30 -8.76
C ILE A 136 24.81 -1.07 -8.11
N SER A 137 25.10 -2.17 -8.82
CA SER A 137 25.09 -3.52 -8.26
C SER A 137 26.06 -3.64 -7.09
N LYS A 138 27.26 -3.07 -7.21
CA LYS A 138 28.25 -3.08 -6.13
C LYS A 138 27.78 -2.29 -4.91
N ALA A 139 27.09 -1.17 -5.11
CA ALA A 139 26.57 -0.34 -4.03
C ALA A 139 25.36 -0.98 -3.32
N ARG A 140 24.45 -1.63 -4.07
CA ARG A 140 23.30 -2.37 -3.53
C ARG A 140 23.67 -3.68 -2.83
N GLY A 141 24.83 -4.23 -3.20
CA GLY A 141 25.27 -5.53 -2.74
C GLY A 141 24.45 -6.67 -3.36
N ASN A 142 24.46 -7.82 -2.69
CA ASN A 142 23.76 -9.01 -3.13
C ASN A 142 22.27 -8.95 -2.71
N PRO A 143 21.34 -8.94 -3.69
CA PRO A 143 19.92 -9.05 -3.36
C PRO A 143 19.62 -10.41 -2.73
N LEU A 144 18.54 -10.48 -1.95
CA LEU A 144 18.07 -11.75 -1.41
C LEU A 144 17.63 -12.66 -2.55
N ASN A 145 17.98 -13.94 -2.45
CA ASN A 145 17.46 -14.94 -3.37
C ASN A 145 16.07 -15.38 -2.91
N VAL A 146 15.05 -14.58 -3.25
CA VAL A 146 13.64 -14.79 -2.87
C VAL A 146 13.17 -16.21 -3.17
N ALA A 147 13.51 -16.74 -4.36
CA ALA A 147 13.11 -18.09 -4.75
C ALA A 147 13.72 -19.18 -3.84
N GLN A 148 15.00 -19.04 -3.48
CA GLN A 148 15.64 -19.97 -2.54
C GLN A 148 15.03 -19.87 -1.15
N ILE A 149 14.86 -18.64 -0.64
CA ILE A 149 14.34 -18.38 0.71
C ILE A 149 12.91 -18.92 0.89
N LEU A 150 12.06 -18.76 -0.12
CA LEU A 150 10.69 -19.29 -0.11
C LEU A 150 10.65 -20.82 -0.26
N SER A 151 11.68 -21.44 -0.85
CA SER A 151 11.77 -22.89 -1.01
C SER A 151 12.39 -23.60 0.20
N ASP A 152 13.36 -22.97 0.85
CA ASP A 152 14.10 -23.53 1.98
C ASP A 152 14.45 -22.41 2.95
N THR A 153 13.83 -22.46 4.12
CA THR A 153 13.99 -21.47 5.18
C THR A 153 15.40 -21.47 5.76
N SER A 154 16.15 -22.58 5.67
CA SER A 154 17.55 -22.65 6.14
C SER A 154 18.52 -21.84 5.29
N LEU A 155 18.11 -21.45 4.07
CA LEU A 155 18.87 -20.61 3.16
C LEU A 155 18.59 -19.12 3.37
N ASP A 156 17.77 -18.75 4.35
CA ASP A 156 17.46 -17.35 4.66
C ASP A 156 18.53 -16.70 5.54
N PRO A 157 19.35 -15.78 5.01
CA PRO A 157 20.37 -15.10 5.79
C PRO A 157 19.79 -14.15 6.85
N VAL A 158 18.59 -13.58 6.63
CA VAL A 158 17.94 -12.69 7.60
C VAL A 158 17.45 -13.51 8.77
N LEU A 159 16.72 -14.60 8.50
CA LEU A 159 16.21 -15.46 9.55
C LEU A 159 17.33 -16.10 10.37
N ALA A 160 18.41 -16.56 9.73
CA ALA A 160 19.56 -17.12 10.45
C ALA A 160 20.15 -16.12 11.47
N ARG A 161 20.32 -14.85 11.08
CA ARG A 161 20.78 -13.80 12.00
C ARG A 161 19.73 -13.49 13.07
N LEU A 162 18.45 -13.41 12.72
CA LEU A 162 17.38 -13.17 13.69
C LEU A 162 17.26 -14.31 14.71
N GLU A 163 17.43 -15.57 14.31
CA GLU A 163 17.43 -16.72 15.22
C GLU A 163 18.49 -16.55 16.31
N GLU A 164 19.72 -16.17 15.92
CA GLU A 164 20.80 -15.91 16.87
C GLU A 164 20.50 -14.71 17.77
N ILE A 165 20.09 -13.58 17.19
CA ILE A 165 19.81 -12.33 17.92
C ILE A 165 18.68 -12.55 18.94
N LEU A 166 17.59 -13.22 18.53
CA LEU A 166 16.36 -13.39 19.29
C LEU A 166 16.38 -14.59 20.24
N ALA A 167 17.43 -15.44 20.20
CA ALA A 167 17.56 -16.59 21.09
C ALA A 167 17.42 -16.18 22.57
N GLY A 168 16.37 -16.72 23.22
CA GLY A 168 16.03 -16.43 24.63
C GLY A 168 15.39 -15.05 24.87
N ARG A 169 14.99 -14.33 23.82
CA ARG A 169 14.43 -12.96 23.88
C ARG A 169 12.95 -12.87 23.51
N VAL A 170 12.34 -13.99 23.15
CA VAL A 170 10.92 -14.05 22.81
C VAL A 170 10.13 -14.52 24.03
N GLY A 171 9.06 -13.80 24.34
CA GLY A 171 8.12 -14.17 25.39
C GLY A 171 7.39 -15.49 25.12
N PRO A 172 6.85 -16.14 26.17
CA PRO A 172 5.97 -17.29 26.00
C PRO A 172 4.65 -16.85 25.36
N SER A 173 3.96 -17.80 24.72
CA SER A 173 2.55 -17.60 24.35
C SER A 173 1.67 -17.51 25.62
N PHE A 174 0.44 -17.01 25.47
CA PHE A 174 -0.51 -16.98 26.58
C PHE A 174 -1.08 -18.35 26.94
N GLY A 175 -0.96 -19.35 26.05
CA GLY A 175 -1.49 -20.68 26.27
C GLY A 175 -2.99 -20.64 26.56
N ASP A 176 -3.40 -21.26 27.67
CA ASP A 176 -4.80 -21.38 28.06
C ASP A 176 -5.46 -20.04 28.45
N ASP A 177 -4.68 -19.00 28.75
CA ASP A 177 -5.19 -17.66 29.08
C ASP A 177 -5.66 -16.89 27.85
N GLU A 178 -5.20 -17.27 26.64
CA GLU A 178 -5.37 -16.48 25.42
C GLU A 178 -6.83 -16.16 25.08
N PRO A 179 -7.80 -17.11 25.14
CA PRO A 179 -9.19 -16.82 24.84
C PRO A 179 -9.79 -15.74 25.76
N SER A 180 -9.43 -15.77 27.04
CA SER A 180 -9.91 -14.78 28.01
C SER A 180 -9.34 -13.39 27.77
N LEU A 181 -8.11 -13.32 27.25
CA LEU A 181 -7.46 -12.08 26.86
C LEU A 181 -8.05 -11.52 25.57
N ILE A 182 -8.38 -12.37 24.59
CA ILE A 182 -9.11 -11.93 23.40
C ILE A 182 -10.45 -11.30 23.79
N ASP A 183 -11.22 -11.94 24.68
CA ASP A 183 -12.47 -11.37 25.19
C ASP A 183 -12.27 -10.04 25.94
N ALA A 184 -11.17 -9.90 26.67
CA ALA A 184 -10.80 -8.65 27.33
C ALA A 184 -10.41 -7.56 26.31
N GLY A 185 -9.65 -7.90 25.28
CA GLY A 185 -9.28 -7.01 24.18
C GLY A 185 -10.49 -6.49 23.42
N LEU A 186 -11.45 -7.37 23.10
CA LEU A 186 -12.70 -6.97 22.45
C LEU A 186 -13.52 -5.98 23.29
N LYS A 187 -13.55 -6.16 24.61
CA LYS A 187 -14.19 -5.18 25.52
C LYS A 187 -13.45 -3.85 25.52
N ARG A 188 -12.11 -3.87 25.60
CA ARG A 188 -11.28 -2.66 25.49
C ARG A 188 -11.55 -1.91 24.19
N PHE A 189 -11.71 -2.62 23.08
CA PHE A 189 -12.01 -2.01 21.78
C PHE A 189 -13.38 -1.35 21.75
N ALA A 190 -14.41 -2.02 22.30
CA ALA A 190 -15.74 -1.44 22.46
C ALA A 190 -15.73 -0.14 23.30
N ASP A 191 -14.87 -0.11 24.33
CA ASP A 191 -14.67 1.04 25.21
C ASP A 191 -13.64 2.06 24.66
N LYS A 192 -13.09 1.83 23.46
CA LYS A 192 -12.04 2.65 22.80
C LYS A 192 -10.79 2.86 23.66
N VAL A 193 -10.41 1.82 24.40
CA VAL A 193 -9.19 1.78 25.21
C VAL A 193 -8.02 1.29 24.34
N PRO A 194 -6.94 2.07 24.17
CA PRO A 194 -5.78 1.70 23.36
C PRO A 194 -4.94 0.56 23.96
N PRO A 195 -4.03 -0.08 23.20
CA PRO A 195 -3.90 0.01 21.75
C PRO A 195 -4.80 -1.02 21.03
N GLY A 196 -5.03 -0.85 19.73
CA GLY A 196 -5.67 -1.82 18.84
C GLY A 196 -7.15 -1.57 18.53
N TYR A 197 -7.82 -0.60 19.16
CA TYR A 197 -9.26 -0.39 18.93
C TYR A 197 -9.57 0.10 17.51
N LYS A 198 -8.58 0.62 16.77
CA LYS A 198 -8.73 0.96 15.36
C LYS A 198 -8.69 -0.24 14.43
N ASP A 199 -8.03 -1.31 14.84
CA ASP A 199 -7.88 -2.52 14.02
C ASP A 199 -9.09 -3.45 14.13
N GLY A 200 -9.88 -3.32 15.20
CA GLY A 200 -11.05 -4.15 15.48
C GLY A 200 -12.23 -3.98 14.52
N GLU A 201 -12.32 -2.86 13.79
CA GLU A 201 -13.42 -2.59 12.85
C GLU A 201 -13.22 -3.28 11.48
N GLU A 202 -11.99 -3.63 11.08
CA GLU A 202 -11.66 -4.10 9.72
C GLU A 202 -11.15 -5.55 9.61
N LYS A 203 -10.89 -6.26 10.72
CA LYS A 203 -10.19 -7.58 10.71
C LYS A 203 -11.03 -8.73 11.29
N SER A 204 -12.31 -8.84 10.94
CA SER A 204 -13.19 -9.96 11.33
C SER A 204 -12.70 -11.33 10.84
N ASP A 205 -11.84 -11.34 9.81
CA ASP A 205 -11.42 -12.54 9.09
C ASP A 205 -10.21 -13.22 9.74
N GLN A 206 -9.58 -12.59 10.73
CA GLN A 206 -8.55 -13.22 11.57
C GLN A 206 -9.21 -14.11 12.63
N VAL A 207 -9.55 -15.34 12.22
CA VAL A 207 -10.39 -16.27 13.00
C VAL A 207 -9.86 -16.56 14.42
N LEU A 208 -8.54 -16.51 14.64
CA LEU A 208 -7.93 -16.86 15.93
C LEU A 208 -7.87 -15.70 16.93
N GLU A 209 -7.54 -14.49 16.50
CA GLU A 209 -7.28 -13.35 17.39
C GLU A 209 -8.33 -12.25 17.30
N ARG A 210 -9.25 -12.32 16.32
CA ARG A 210 -10.36 -11.36 16.14
C ARG A 210 -9.92 -9.90 16.13
N GLY A 211 -8.75 -9.62 15.55
CA GLY A 211 -8.18 -8.27 15.46
C GLY A 211 -7.53 -7.77 16.75
N THR A 212 -7.42 -8.55 17.83
CA THR A 212 -6.82 -8.09 19.10
C THR A 212 -5.29 -8.19 19.17
N GLY A 213 -4.60 -8.27 18.02
CA GLY A 213 -3.14 -8.47 17.95
C GLY A 213 -2.36 -7.43 18.76
N ASP A 214 -2.60 -6.14 18.51
CA ASP A 214 -1.99 -5.01 19.23
C ASP A 214 -2.17 -5.10 20.75
N TYR A 215 -3.39 -5.46 21.20
CA TYR A 215 -3.67 -5.63 22.63
C TYR A 215 -2.88 -6.82 23.21
N LEU A 216 -2.82 -7.95 22.52
CA LEU A 216 -2.07 -9.12 22.98
C LEU A 216 -0.57 -8.81 23.06
N MET A 217 -0.03 -8.10 22.06
CA MET A 217 1.35 -7.61 22.05
C MET A 217 1.63 -6.70 23.26
N TRP A 218 0.74 -5.74 23.50
CA TRP A 218 0.81 -4.82 24.63
C TRP A 218 0.75 -5.54 25.99
N GLU A 219 -0.20 -6.46 26.16
CA GLU A 219 -0.37 -7.24 27.38
C GLU A 219 0.87 -8.11 27.69
N GLN A 220 1.46 -8.74 26.68
CA GLN A 220 2.70 -9.52 26.87
C GLN A 220 3.86 -8.62 27.30
N THR A 221 3.99 -7.46 26.69
CA THR A 221 5.00 -6.46 27.03
C THR A 221 4.87 -6.04 28.50
N LEU A 222 3.67 -5.66 28.94
CA LEU A 222 3.45 -5.22 30.31
C LEU A 222 3.71 -6.34 31.33
N ARG A 223 3.30 -7.59 31.05
CA ARG A 223 3.59 -8.73 31.93
C ARG A 223 5.09 -9.01 32.05
N TYR A 224 5.82 -8.94 30.94
CA TYR A 224 7.27 -9.11 30.95
C TYR A 224 7.97 -8.04 31.79
N LEU A 225 7.65 -6.76 31.54
CA LEU A 225 8.26 -5.63 32.23
C LEU A 225 7.95 -5.62 33.74
N ALA A 226 6.72 -5.97 34.13
CA ALA A 226 6.35 -6.11 35.54
C ALA A 226 7.12 -7.21 36.29
N GLY A 227 7.68 -8.19 35.56
CA GLY A 227 8.50 -9.27 36.12
C GLY A 227 9.98 -8.93 36.30
N LEU A 228 10.43 -7.75 35.86
CA LEU A 228 11.83 -7.34 35.96
C LEU A 228 12.20 -6.94 37.40
N GLN A 229 13.33 -7.43 37.91
CA GLN A 229 13.77 -7.19 39.30
C GLN A 229 14.42 -5.82 39.51
N GLU A 230 15.11 -5.29 38.50
CA GLU A 230 15.72 -3.95 38.51
C GLU A 230 15.33 -3.21 37.23
N PRO A 231 14.09 -2.68 37.16
CA PRO A 231 13.59 -2.15 35.91
C PRO A 231 14.13 -0.72 35.74
N SER A 232 14.80 -0.47 34.59
CA SER A 232 15.21 0.89 34.19
C SER A 232 13.97 1.76 34.08
N GLY A 233 13.98 3.00 34.56
CA GLY A 233 12.76 3.85 34.71
C GLY A 233 11.92 4.11 33.44
N ALA A 234 12.33 3.58 32.29
CA ALA A 234 11.56 3.54 31.06
C ALA A 234 11.83 2.25 30.27
N PHE A 235 11.02 2.02 29.25
CA PHE A 235 11.30 1.06 28.16
C PHE A 235 10.99 1.72 26.82
N VAL A 236 11.63 1.22 25.76
CA VAL A 236 11.41 1.69 24.40
C VAL A 236 10.57 0.66 23.65
N LEU A 237 9.50 1.10 23.01
CA LEU A 237 8.77 0.32 22.00
C LEU A 237 9.02 0.95 20.63
N VAL A 238 9.49 0.15 19.68
CA VAL A 238 9.75 0.57 18.30
C VAL A 238 8.63 0.02 17.41
N THR A 239 7.87 0.92 16.79
CA THR A 239 6.78 0.60 15.87
C THR A 239 6.60 1.73 14.85
N ASN A 240 6.25 1.36 13.62
CA ASN A 240 5.84 2.33 12.60
C ASN A 240 4.35 2.70 12.68
N ASP A 241 3.58 2.08 13.60
CA ASP A 241 2.17 2.40 13.77
C ASP A 241 1.97 3.87 14.19
N ALA A 242 1.21 4.59 13.36
CA ALA A 242 0.88 6.01 13.50
C ALA A 242 -0.62 6.25 13.75
N LYS A 243 -1.38 5.19 14.03
CA LYS A 243 -2.82 5.27 14.33
C LYS A 243 -3.06 5.98 15.66
N GLU A 244 -4.28 6.47 15.84
CA GLU A 244 -4.67 7.31 16.97
C GLU A 244 -4.74 6.57 18.31
N ASP A 245 -4.72 5.24 18.28
CA ASP A 245 -4.63 4.38 19.45
C ASP A 245 -3.18 4.19 19.95
N TRP A 246 -2.18 4.51 19.14
CA TRP A 246 -0.77 4.54 19.54
C TRP A 246 -0.24 5.96 19.77
N ARG A 247 -0.65 6.94 18.95
CA ARG A 247 -0.13 8.32 18.96
C ARG A 247 -1.22 9.39 19.06
N ILE A 248 -0.83 10.60 19.48
CA ILE A 248 -1.72 11.77 19.47
C ILE A 248 -1.74 12.36 18.05
N ASN A 249 -2.83 12.19 17.32
CA ASN A 249 -2.95 12.77 15.98
C ASN A 249 -3.54 14.18 16.03
N ILE A 250 -2.85 15.15 15.45
CA ILE A 250 -3.38 16.51 15.21
C ILE A 250 -3.74 16.68 13.75
N THR A 251 -4.83 17.39 13.46
CA THR A 251 -5.33 17.62 12.08
C THR A 251 -4.98 19.01 11.54
N VAL A 252 -4.64 19.96 12.43
CA VAL A 252 -4.37 21.38 12.07
C VAL A 252 -3.05 21.83 12.73
N PRO A 253 -2.15 22.54 12.03
CA PRO A 253 -2.23 23.05 10.66
C PRO A 253 -1.90 22.01 9.56
N LYS A 254 -1.35 20.85 9.92
CA LYS A 254 -1.16 19.68 9.04
C LYS A 254 -1.37 18.42 9.86
N LYS A 255 -1.91 17.37 9.23
CA LYS A 255 -2.02 16.04 9.83
C LYS A 255 -0.62 15.59 10.30
N ARG A 256 -0.47 15.36 11.60
CA ARG A 256 0.79 14.92 12.21
C ARG A 256 0.51 14.07 13.43
N ALA A 257 1.23 12.96 13.57
CA ALA A 257 1.29 12.20 14.81
C ALA A 257 2.30 12.86 15.78
N LEU A 258 1.87 13.08 17.01
CA LEU A 258 2.63 13.65 18.12
C LEU A 258 2.75 12.63 19.24
N GLY A 259 3.94 12.52 19.81
CA GLY A 259 4.20 11.73 21.00
C GLY A 259 3.60 10.33 20.99
N VAL A 260 3.39 9.82 22.19
CA VAL A 260 2.66 8.58 22.49
C VAL A 260 1.31 8.93 23.12
N ARG A 261 0.29 8.09 22.94
CA ARG A 261 -0.98 8.27 23.66
C ARG A 261 -0.76 8.27 25.17
N PRO A 262 -1.21 9.30 25.91
CA PRO A 262 -0.99 9.39 27.36
C PRO A 262 -1.56 8.19 28.12
N GLU A 263 -2.66 7.61 27.66
CA GLU A 263 -3.30 6.43 28.27
C GLU A 263 -2.37 5.22 28.31
N LEU A 264 -1.56 5.02 27.26
CA LEU A 264 -0.56 3.93 27.21
C LEU A 264 0.56 4.16 28.23
N VAL A 265 0.99 5.42 28.38
CA VAL A 265 2.04 5.78 29.36
C VAL A 265 1.53 5.60 30.79
N VAL A 266 0.29 6.01 31.06
CA VAL A 266 -0.34 5.82 32.36
C VAL A 266 -0.49 4.34 32.70
N GLU A 267 -1.04 3.53 31.78
CA GLU A 267 -1.19 2.08 32.00
C GLU A 267 0.16 1.39 32.22
N ALA A 268 1.19 1.77 31.45
CA ALA A 268 2.54 1.23 31.61
C ALA A 268 3.14 1.58 32.98
N LEU A 269 3.04 2.85 33.40
CA LEU A 269 3.53 3.30 34.70
C LEU A 269 2.80 2.59 35.85
N GLU A 270 1.47 2.48 35.77
CA GLU A 270 0.66 1.82 36.81
C GLU A 270 1.00 0.33 36.95
N ARG A 271 1.22 -0.37 35.83
CA ARG A 271 1.43 -1.83 35.84
C ARG A 271 2.86 -2.27 36.02
N THR A 272 3.82 -1.43 35.61
CA THR A 272 5.25 -1.83 35.54
C THR A 272 6.17 -0.88 36.31
N GLY A 273 5.70 0.33 36.66
CA GLY A 273 6.54 1.41 37.16
C GLY A 273 7.42 2.05 36.09
N LEU A 274 7.28 1.67 34.82
CA LEU A 274 8.12 2.13 33.72
C LEU A 274 7.37 3.05 32.78
N ARG A 275 8.05 4.12 32.35
CA ARG A 275 7.55 5.03 31.33
C ARG A 275 7.75 4.43 29.94
N LEU A 276 6.69 4.42 29.12
CA LEU A 276 6.76 4.08 27.71
C LEU A 276 7.43 5.21 26.92
N VAL A 277 8.43 4.86 26.10
CA VAL A 277 8.97 5.70 25.02
C VAL A 277 8.67 5.02 23.68
N LEU A 278 7.87 5.69 22.84
CA LEU A 278 7.48 5.16 21.54
C LEU A 278 8.36 5.77 20.43
N LEU A 279 9.09 4.94 19.69
CA LEU A 279 9.93 5.37 18.56
C LEU A 279 9.41 4.80 17.25
N GLN A 280 9.48 5.61 16.18
CA GLN A 280 9.40 5.07 14.83
C GLN A 280 10.69 4.32 14.50
N GLN A 281 10.63 3.37 13.57
CA GLN A 281 11.80 2.58 13.18
C GLN A 281 12.93 3.46 12.63
N SER A 282 12.60 4.50 11.84
CA SER A 282 13.58 5.45 11.31
C SER A 282 14.27 6.28 12.38
N ASP A 283 13.52 6.75 13.38
CA ASP A 283 14.09 7.41 14.56
C ASP A 283 14.99 6.46 15.36
N PHE A 284 14.56 5.20 15.54
CA PHE A 284 15.35 4.18 16.24
C PHE A 284 16.71 3.98 15.56
N TYR A 285 16.76 3.73 14.24
CA TYR A 285 18.02 3.56 13.54
C TYR A 285 18.88 4.83 13.50
N ARG A 286 18.28 6.02 13.34
CA ARG A 286 18.99 7.30 13.40
C ARG A 286 19.66 7.51 14.76
N LEU A 287 18.98 7.18 15.86
CA LEU A 287 19.52 7.34 17.20
C LEU A 287 20.59 6.28 17.49
N MET A 288 20.40 5.05 17.02
CA MET A 288 21.39 3.99 17.16
C MET A 288 22.69 4.29 16.40
N SER A 289 22.64 4.93 15.24
CA SER A 289 23.85 5.35 14.51
C SER A 289 24.63 6.45 15.24
N ARG A 290 23.97 7.25 16.09
CA ARG A 290 24.65 8.22 16.98
C ARG A 290 25.35 7.53 18.14
N ILE A 291 24.75 6.48 18.71
CA ILE A 291 25.34 5.69 19.82
C ILE A 291 26.51 4.85 19.30
N ARG A 292 26.35 4.26 18.11
CA ARG A 292 27.37 3.46 17.44
C ARG A 292 27.54 3.93 16.00
N PRO A 293 28.46 4.90 15.77
CA PRO A 293 28.81 5.32 14.43
C PRO A 293 29.28 4.12 13.61
N SER A 294 28.64 3.91 12.47
CA SER A 294 28.99 2.90 11.47
C SER A 294 29.26 3.59 10.14
N ASP A 295 29.25 2.85 9.03
CA ASP A 295 29.34 3.44 7.70
C ASP A 295 28.20 4.46 7.48
N GLU A 296 28.58 5.69 7.12
CA GLU A 296 27.66 6.82 7.00
C GLU A 296 26.64 6.60 5.88
N ALA A 297 27.08 6.07 4.74
CA ALA A 297 26.21 5.80 3.59
C ALA A 297 25.20 4.67 3.90
N ALA A 298 25.65 3.60 4.55
CA ALA A 298 24.75 2.53 5.01
C ALA A 298 23.74 3.03 6.06
N SER A 299 24.16 3.93 6.95
CA SER A 299 23.29 4.53 7.97
C SER A 299 22.22 5.43 7.35
N GLU A 300 22.60 6.28 6.41
CA GLU A 300 21.65 7.13 5.68
C GLU A 300 20.64 6.29 4.89
N SER A 301 21.12 5.27 4.17
CA SER A 301 20.28 4.34 3.42
C SER A 301 19.29 3.59 4.32
N LEU A 302 19.73 3.12 5.49
CA LEU A 302 18.86 2.46 6.47
C LEU A 302 17.78 3.39 7.02
N VAL A 303 18.14 4.62 7.38
CA VAL A 303 17.18 5.62 7.87
C VAL A 303 16.18 6.01 6.79
N GLU A 304 16.63 6.17 5.54
CA GLU A 304 15.74 6.45 4.41
C GLU A 304 14.79 5.29 4.13
N ALA A 305 15.29 4.06 4.04
CA ALA A 305 14.49 2.87 3.78
C ALA A 305 13.42 2.65 4.87
N SER A 306 13.80 2.76 6.14
CA SER A 306 12.84 2.66 7.26
C SER A 306 11.84 3.82 7.33
N ALA A 307 12.21 5.01 6.86
CA ALA A 307 11.30 6.15 6.73
C ALA A 307 10.28 5.98 5.59
N LEU A 308 10.62 5.20 4.55
CA LEU A 308 9.69 4.85 3.48
C LEU A 308 8.67 3.82 3.97
N SER A 309 9.11 2.77 4.67
CA SER A 309 8.20 1.76 5.28
C SER A 309 7.16 2.39 6.22
N SER A 310 7.53 3.45 6.96
CA SER A 310 6.61 4.13 7.88
C SER A 310 5.58 5.05 7.21
N ARG A 311 5.67 5.28 5.89
CA ARG A 311 4.64 6.05 5.13
C ARG A 311 3.48 5.16 4.67
N ASP A 312 3.70 3.85 4.57
CA ASP A 312 2.70 2.89 4.12
C ASP A 312 1.70 2.49 5.22
N ASP A 313 1.98 2.83 6.50
CA ASP A 313 1.14 2.51 7.68
C ASP A 313 0.01 3.51 7.99
N THR A 314 -0.23 4.54 7.14
CA THR A 314 -1.54 5.23 7.22
C THR A 314 -2.61 4.29 6.70
N PRO A 315 -3.65 3.94 7.49
CA PRO A 315 -4.67 3.01 7.06
C PRO A 315 -5.23 3.47 5.72
N ASN A 316 -5.02 2.66 4.70
CA ASN A 316 -5.78 2.70 3.48
C ASN A 316 -7.17 2.12 3.82
N GLU A 317 -7.94 2.83 4.65
CA GLU A 317 -9.40 2.75 4.61
C GLU A 317 -9.76 2.92 3.13
N SER A 318 -10.68 2.13 2.58
CA SER A 318 -11.12 2.28 1.20
C SER A 318 -11.69 3.70 1.00
N GLN A 319 -10.88 4.61 0.44
CA GLN A 319 -11.20 6.04 0.44
C GLN A 319 -12.04 6.42 -0.78
N TRP A 320 -11.91 5.65 -1.85
CA TRP A 320 -12.80 5.73 -3.01
C TRP A 320 -13.99 4.83 -2.81
N THR A 321 -15.18 5.33 -3.12
CA THR A 321 -16.38 4.52 -3.28
C THR A 321 -16.65 4.29 -4.78
N GLU A 322 -17.39 3.22 -5.13
CA GLU A 322 -17.78 2.98 -6.52
C GLU A 322 -18.60 4.15 -7.10
N ALA A 323 -19.39 4.83 -6.28
CA ALA A 323 -20.15 6.02 -6.66
C ALA A 323 -19.24 7.20 -7.01
N ALA A 324 -18.24 7.50 -6.16
CA ALA A 324 -17.26 8.55 -6.42
C ALA A 324 -16.40 8.23 -7.66
N TYR A 325 -16.04 6.96 -7.85
CA TYR A 325 -15.33 6.49 -9.04
C TYR A 325 -16.14 6.73 -10.33
N LYS A 326 -17.41 6.33 -10.35
CA LYS A 326 -18.31 6.58 -11.50
C LYS A 326 -18.49 8.07 -11.77
N HIS A 327 -18.62 8.87 -10.71
CA HIS A 327 -18.76 10.32 -10.83
C HIS A 327 -17.49 10.96 -11.42
N LEU A 328 -16.30 10.55 -10.97
CA LEU A 328 -15.02 10.99 -11.54
C LEU A 328 -14.96 10.72 -13.04
N LEU A 329 -15.27 9.50 -13.48
CA LEU A 329 -15.23 9.15 -14.90
C LEU A 329 -16.26 9.94 -15.72
N HIS A 330 -17.44 10.21 -15.16
CA HIS A 330 -18.48 11.00 -15.81
C HIS A 330 -18.03 12.45 -16.00
N GLU A 331 -17.59 13.11 -14.93
CA GLU A 331 -17.12 14.49 -14.96
C GLU A 331 -15.89 14.67 -15.85
N LEU A 332 -14.97 13.69 -15.87
CA LEU A 332 -13.85 13.72 -16.81
C LEU A 332 -14.33 13.72 -18.26
N ARG A 333 -15.34 12.91 -18.60
CA ARG A 333 -15.89 12.88 -19.96
C ARG A 333 -16.62 14.18 -20.30
N GLU A 334 -17.40 14.75 -19.39
CA GLU A 334 -18.09 16.02 -19.63
C GLU A 334 -17.11 17.21 -19.75
N ALA A 335 -16.01 17.19 -18.98
CA ALA A 335 -14.97 18.23 -18.99
C ALA A 335 -13.95 18.11 -20.14
N GLY A 336 -14.14 17.17 -21.08
CA GLY A 336 -13.24 16.97 -22.24
C GLY A 336 -11.99 16.15 -21.96
N GLY A 337 -11.95 15.44 -20.82
CA GLY A 337 -10.89 14.51 -20.40
C GLY A 337 -11.20 13.04 -20.73
N GLN A 338 -11.76 12.76 -21.92
CA GLN A 338 -12.08 11.39 -22.36
C GLN A 338 -10.88 10.45 -22.23
N VAL A 339 -9.70 10.90 -22.70
CA VAL A 339 -8.48 10.09 -22.64
C VAL A 339 -8.13 9.74 -21.20
N GLN A 340 -8.19 10.67 -20.25
CA GLN A 340 -7.91 10.39 -18.84
C GLN A 340 -8.92 9.40 -18.25
N ALA A 341 -10.21 9.54 -18.54
CA ALA A 341 -11.24 8.62 -18.06
C ALA A 341 -10.99 7.19 -18.60
N ASP A 342 -10.66 7.07 -19.89
CA ASP A 342 -10.41 5.78 -20.52
C ASP A 342 -9.10 5.14 -20.01
N ILE A 343 -8.05 5.93 -19.81
CA ILE A 343 -6.78 5.46 -19.21
C ILE A 343 -6.98 4.99 -17.76
N ILE A 344 -7.82 5.66 -16.97
CA ILE A 344 -8.15 5.21 -15.60
C ILE A 344 -8.85 3.84 -15.64
N SER A 345 -9.85 3.67 -16.51
CA SER A 345 -10.55 2.38 -16.65
C SER A 345 -9.63 1.28 -17.19
N LEU A 346 -8.78 1.57 -18.18
CA LEU A 346 -7.83 0.61 -18.73
C LEU A 346 -6.78 0.17 -17.71
N ALA A 347 -6.22 1.11 -16.95
CA ALA A 347 -5.29 0.79 -15.86
C ALA A 347 -5.95 -0.10 -14.81
N ALA A 348 -7.19 0.21 -14.43
CA ALA A 348 -7.95 -0.59 -13.48
C ALA A 348 -8.22 -2.01 -13.99
N GLN A 349 -8.56 -2.17 -15.27
CA GLN A 349 -8.74 -3.48 -15.92
C GLN A 349 -7.42 -4.27 -16.03
N ALA A 350 -6.29 -3.58 -16.19
CA ALA A 350 -4.95 -4.16 -16.26
C ALA A 350 -4.31 -4.43 -14.88
N GLY A 351 -5.10 -4.46 -13.81
CA GLY A 351 -4.59 -4.76 -12.45
C GLY A 351 -4.02 -3.56 -11.70
N GLY A 352 -4.36 -2.34 -12.11
CA GLY A 352 -4.08 -1.11 -11.37
C GLY A 352 -2.94 -0.25 -11.93
N PHE A 353 -2.36 -0.61 -13.07
CA PHE A 353 -1.27 0.12 -13.70
C PHE A 353 -1.41 0.15 -15.22
N ILE A 354 -0.98 1.25 -15.83
CA ILE A 354 -0.86 1.37 -17.29
C ILE A 354 0.44 2.08 -17.65
N SER A 355 1.19 1.49 -18.58
CA SER A 355 2.47 2.03 -19.00
C SER A 355 2.31 3.26 -19.88
N ARG A 356 3.37 4.07 -19.94
CA ARG A 356 3.47 5.21 -20.86
C ARG A 356 3.28 4.76 -22.32
N ALA A 357 3.82 3.61 -22.71
CA ALA A 357 3.69 3.11 -24.08
C ALA A 357 2.21 2.84 -24.44
N GLU A 358 1.49 2.16 -23.55
CA GLU A 358 0.06 1.85 -23.72
C GLU A 358 -0.79 3.12 -23.77
N ILE A 359 -0.48 4.13 -22.95
CA ILE A 359 -1.16 5.44 -23.01
C ILE A 359 -0.97 6.10 -24.37
N TYR A 360 0.21 5.99 -24.98
CA TYR A 360 0.53 6.67 -26.24
C TYR A 360 -0.14 5.98 -27.41
N GLU A 361 -0.09 4.65 -27.41
CA GLU A 361 -0.80 3.82 -28.38
C GLU A 361 -2.31 4.09 -28.33
N TYR A 362 -2.90 4.06 -27.13
CA TYR A 362 -4.33 4.31 -26.96
C TYR A 362 -4.74 5.72 -27.36
N ALA A 363 -3.99 6.73 -26.92
CA ALA A 363 -4.35 8.13 -27.14
C ALA A 363 -3.89 8.68 -28.51
N GLY A 364 -3.18 7.89 -29.32
CA GLY A 364 -2.61 8.31 -30.59
C GLY A 364 -1.61 9.46 -30.44
N TYR A 365 -0.85 9.47 -29.34
CA TYR A 365 0.10 10.54 -29.05
C TYR A 365 1.42 10.31 -29.80
N ALA A 366 2.01 11.39 -30.33
CA ALA A 366 3.37 11.35 -30.82
C ALA A 366 4.34 11.04 -29.66
N GLU A 367 5.39 10.25 -29.94
CA GLU A 367 6.36 9.75 -28.93
C GLU A 367 7.04 10.86 -28.12
N ASP A 368 7.13 12.07 -28.68
CA ASP A 368 7.72 13.26 -28.09
C ASP A 368 6.76 14.08 -27.21
N ARG A 369 5.45 13.76 -27.23
CA ARG A 369 4.46 14.47 -26.40
C ARG A 369 4.84 14.35 -24.92
N SER A 370 4.50 15.38 -24.14
CA SER A 370 4.67 15.34 -22.69
C SER A 370 3.39 14.84 -22.02
N LEU A 371 3.51 13.94 -21.04
CA LEU A 371 2.44 13.64 -20.08
C LEU A 371 2.47 14.58 -18.86
N ARG A 372 3.29 15.64 -18.90
CA ARG A 372 3.28 16.64 -17.84
C ARG A 372 1.89 17.26 -17.74
N ARG A 373 1.30 17.22 -16.54
CA ARG A 373 -0.09 17.63 -16.26
C ARG A 373 -1.19 16.71 -16.82
N PHE A 374 -0.85 15.53 -17.33
CA PHE A 374 -1.84 14.59 -17.86
C PHE A 374 -2.91 14.21 -16.81
N ALA A 375 -2.51 14.02 -15.55
CA ALA A 375 -3.39 13.72 -14.43
C ALA A 375 -4.17 14.93 -13.87
N MET A 376 -3.80 16.18 -14.21
CA MET A 376 -4.41 17.39 -13.60
C MET A 376 -5.93 17.47 -13.75
N PRO A 377 -6.56 17.10 -14.88
CA PRO A 377 -8.01 17.09 -14.98
C PRO A 377 -8.67 16.16 -13.95
N ALA A 378 -8.11 14.97 -13.76
CA ALA A 378 -8.62 14.01 -12.79
C ALA A 378 -8.41 14.51 -11.35
N GLN A 379 -7.24 15.08 -11.05
CA GLN A 379 -6.94 15.69 -9.75
C GLN A 379 -7.91 16.83 -9.40
N ARG A 380 -8.30 17.68 -10.37
CA ARG A 380 -9.26 18.77 -10.13
C ARG A 380 -10.64 18.27 -9.75
N ILE A 381 -11.10 17.20 -10.42
CA ILE A 381 -12.39 16.59 -10.12
C ILE A 381 -12.35 15.90 -8.76
N THR A 382 -11.24 15.23 -8.42
CA THR A 382 -11.03 14.68 -7.08
C THR A 382 -11.14 15.75 -5.99
N LEU A 383 -10.52 16.92 -6.17
CA LEU A 383 -10.66 18.03 -5.21
C LEU A 383 -12.11 18.51 -5.09
N THR A 384 -12.85 18.55 -6.20
CA THR A 384 -14.28 18.92 -6.18
C THR A 384 -15.12 17.87 -5.44
N LEU A 385 -14.82 16.58 -5.61
CA LEU A 385 -15.46 15.49 -4.90
C LEU A 385 -15.21 15.58 -3.39
N ILE A 386 -14.00 15.95 -2.98
CA ILE A 386 -13.63 16.18 -1.58
C ILE A 386 -14.41 17.37 -1.00
N GLU A 387 -14.44 18.50 -1.71
CA GLU A 387 -15.21 19.69 -1.30
C GLU A 387 -16.72 19.42 -1.16
N SER A 388 -17.24 18.45 -1.92
CA SER A 388 -18.64 18.02 -1.86
C SER A 388 -18.93 16.90 -0.84
N GLU A 389 -17.93 16.52 -0.01
CA GLU A 389 -18.01 15.44 0.98
C GLU A 389 -18.33 14.05 0.38
N LEU A 390 -18.16 13.87 -0.94
CA LEU A 390 -18.35 12.59 -1.63
C LEU A 390 -17.09 11.71 -1.61
N LEU A 391 -15.96 12.27 -1.21
CA LEU A 391 -14.66 11.62 -1.12
C LEU A 391 -13.89 12.18 0.09
N SER A 392 -13.11 11.34 0.77
CA SER A 392 -12.33 11.79 1.94
C SER A 392 -11.17 12.70 1.51
N GLU A 393 -10.74 13.61 2.39
CA GLU A 393 -9.61 14.52 2.12
C GLU A 393 -8.27 13.80 1.87
N ASN A 394 -8.13 12.55 2.31
CA ASN A 394 -6.90 11.77 2.17
C ASN A 394 -6.92 10.87 0.91
N ALA A 395 -7.98 10.91 0.10
CA ALA A 395 -8.19 9.93 -0.95
C ALA A 395 -7.05 9.94 -1.97
N PRO A 396 -6.52 8.76 -2.36
CA PRO A 396 -5.42 8.69 -3.30
C PRO A 396 -5.84 9.30 -4.64
N MET A 397 -4.89 9.94 -5.32
CA MET A 397 -5.18 10.57 -6.60
C MET A 397 -5.52 9.48 -7.64
N PRO A 398 -6.50 9.72 -8.51
CA PRO A 398 -6.98 8.70 -9.45
C PRO A 398 -5.99 8.36 -10.57
N LEU A 399 -4.95 9.17 -10.74
CA LEU A 399 -3.83 8.94 -11.65
C LEU A 399 -2.55 9.39 -10.95
N GLU A 400 -1.85 8.46 -10.34
CA GLU A 400 -0.55 8.70 -9.72
C GLU A 400 0.56 8.39 -10.73
N ALA A 401 1.42 9.38 -10.98
CA ALA A 401 2.52 9.20 -11.91
C ALA A 401 3.59 8.32 -11.27
N VAL A 402 3.91 7.20 -11.92
CA VAL A 402 5.00 6.32 -11.50
C VAL A 402 6.28 6.77 -12.19
N TYR A 403 7.36 6.84 -11.44
CA TYR A 403 8.67 7.26 -11.92
C TYR A 403 9.71 6.19 -11.58
N GLU A 404 10.50 5.80 -12.57
CA GLU A 404 11.73 5.06 -12.35
C GLU A 404 12.89 6.07 -12.36
N GLY A 405 13.01 6.82 -11.26
CA GLY A 405 14.01 7.87 -11.10
C GLY A 405 13.63 9.25 -11.68
N PRO A 406 14.58 10.19 -11.75
CA PRO A 406 14.31 11.55 -12.22
C PRO A 406 14.08 11.56 -13.73
N GLY A 407 12.85 11.87 -14.18
CA GLY A 407 12.57 11.88 -15.61
C GLY A 407 11.10 11.92 -15.99
N LYS A 408 10.80 11.33 -17.16
CA LYS A 408 9.43 11.16 -17.63
C LYS A 408 8.77 10.05 -16.82
N THR A 409 7.46 10.17 -16.58
CA THR A 409 6.69 9.11 -15.94
C THR A 409 6.69 7.85 -16.81
N VAL A 410 6.93 6.68 -16.21
CA VAL A 410 6.90 5.37 -16.88
C VAL A 410 5.47 4.86 -17.09
N GLY A 411 4.49 5.47 -16.42
CA GLY A 411 3.09 5.08 -16.47
C GLY A 411 2.30 5.70 -15.33
N TYR A 412 1.01 5.37 -15.26
CA TYR A 412 0.16 5.81 -14.17
C TYR A 412 -0.38 4.61 -13.40
N ARG A 413 -0.40 4.75 -12.08
CA ARG A 413 -1.09 3.85 -11.16
C ARG A 413 -2.44 4.44 -10.81
N VAL A 414 -3.43 3.57 -10.66
CA VAL A 414 -4.76 3.92 -10.15
C VAL A 414 -4.98 3.30 -8.76
N PRO A 415 -5.88 3.88 -7.93
CA PRO A 415 -6.28 3.26 -6.67
C PRO A 415 -6.71 1.80 -6.86
N ARG A 416 -6.35 0.94 -5.91
CA ARG A 416 -6.60 -0.50 -5.98
C ARG A 416 -8.09 -0.81 -6.13
N GLU A 417 -8.94 -0.05 -5.45
CA GLU A 417 -10.39 -0.16 -5.46
C GLU A 417 -10.98 -0.03 -6.88
N PHE A 418 -10.33 0.72 -7.77
CA PHE A 418 -10.82 0.88 -9.14
C PHE A 418 -10.76 -0.44 -9.90
N THR A 419 -9.78 -1.30 -9.60
CA THR A 419 -9.65 -2.64 -10.21
C THR A 419 -10.87 -3.50 -9.85
N GLU A 420 -11.34 -3.42 -8.61
CA GLU A 420 -12.54 -4.12 -8.16
C GLU A 420 -13.80 -3.54 -8.83
N TYR A 421 -13.92 -2.21 -8.93
CA TYR A 421 -15.06 -1.58 -9.60
C TYR A 421 -15.15 -1.88 -11.10
N GLU A 422 -14.01 -1.94 -11.79
CA GLU A 422 -13.96 -2.34 -13.20
C GLU A 422 -14.15 -3.84 -13.40
N ALA A 423 -13.71 -4.69 -12.47
CA ALA A 423 -14.03 -6.12 -12.49
C ALA A 423 -15.54 -6.36 -12.42
N HIS A 424 -16.25 -5.70 -11.48
CA HIS A 424 -17.72 -5.74 -11.40
C HIS A 424 -18.39 -5.17 -12.67
N ARG A 425 -17.76 -4.22 -13.37
CA ARG A 425 -18.26 -3.64 -14.62
C ARG A 425 -18.02 -4.54 -15.83
N SER A 426 -16.92 -5.27 -15.88
CA SER A 426 -16.58 -6.25 -16.92
C SER A 426 -17.43 -7.53 -16.81
N GLU A 427 -17.98 -7.82 -15.64
CA GLU A 427 -18.99 -8.87 -15.43
C GLU A 427 -20.39 -8.47 -15.94
N GLN A 428 -20.62 -7.18 -16.22
CA GLN A 428 -21.91 -6.75 -16.77
C GLN A 428 -21.99 -7.05 -18.28
N PRO A 429 -23.06 -7.72 -18.74
CA PRO A 429 -23.26 -8.01 -20.14
C PRO A 429 -23.30 -6.72 -20.98
N THR A 430 -22.71 -6.73 -22.17
CA THR A 430 -22.79 -5.62 -23.15
C THR A 430 -24.26 -5.24 -23.41
N TRP A 431 -24.52 -4.03 -23.93
CA TRP A 431 -25.90 -3.61 -24.25
C TRP A 431 -26.68 -4.62 -25.12
N VAL A 432 -26.00 -5.26 -26.09
CA VAL A 432 -26.59 -6.29 -26.94
C VAL A 432 -26.79 -7.60 -26.19
N GLN A 433 -25.85 -8.03 -25.34
CA GLN A 433 -26.02 -9.23 -24.50
C GLN A 433 -27.12 -9.04 -23.44
N ALA A 434 -27.19 -7.87 -22.80
CA ALA A 434 -28.24 -7.52 -21.85
C ALA A 434 -29.62 -7.52 -22.54
N ALA A 435 -29.71 -6.94 -23.74
CA ALA A 435 -30.92 -6.99 -24.55
C ALA A 435 -31.28 -8.42 -24.96
N ALA A 436 -30.29 -9.24 -25.34
CA ALA A 436 -30.52 -10.64 -25.70
C ALA A 436 -31.05 -11.46 -24.51
N THR A 437 -30.50 -11.25 -23.30
CA THR A 437 -30.99 -11.86 -22.06
C THR A 437 -32.43 -11.47 -21.77
N VAL A 438 -32.80 -10.20 -21.97
CA VAL A 438 -34.21 -9.75 -21.86
C VAL A 438 -35.08 -10.44 -22.90
N ALA A 439 -34.68 -10.41 -24.17
CA ALA A 439 -35.49 -10.93 -25.26
C ALA A 439 -35.65 -12.46 -25.20
N ALA A 440 -34.68 -13.17 -24.60
CA ALA A 440 -34.76 -14.61 -24.36
C ALA A 440 -35.92 -15.02 -23.42
N THR A 441 -36.43 -14.10 -22.60
CA THR A 441 -37.63 -14.35 -21.77
C THR A 441 -38.92 -14.46 -22.60
N ALA A 442 -38.94 -13.88 -23.80
CA ALA A 442 -40.06 -13.95 -24.74
C ALA A 442 -39.54 -13.95 -26.20
N PRO A 443 -39.01 -15.09 -26.70
CA PRO A 443 -38.31 -15.17 -27.99
C PRO A 443 -39.18 -14.81 -29.21
N GLU A 444 -40.49 -14.99 -29.11
CA GLU A 444 -41.44 -14.69 -30.19
C GLU A 444 -41.89 -13.23 -30.21
N ARG A 445 -41.57 -12.44 -29.18
CA ARG A 445 -41.96 -11.03 -29.07
C ARG A 445 -41.05 -10.14 -29.92
N VAL A 446 -41.66 -9.18 -30.61
CA VAL A 446 -40.94 -8.05 -31.22
C VAL A 446 -40.72 -6.99 -30.15
N TRP A 447 -39.48 -6.60 -29.94
CA TRP A 447 -39.07 -5.64 -28.92
C TRP A 447 -38.69 -4.30 -29.54
N THR A 448 -39.21 -3.20 -29.01
CA THR A 448 -38.66 -1.88 -29.33
C THR A 448 -37.39 -1.61 -28.50
N VAL A 449 -36.54 -0.69 -28.95
CA VAL A 449 -35.37 -0.25 -28.19
C VAL A 449 -35.76 0.27 -26.80
N ASN A 450 -36.89 0.97 -26.72
CA ASN A 450 -37.39 1.51 -25.46
C ASN A 450 -37.83 0.38 -24.52
N ASP A 451 -38.52 -0.64 -25.03
CA ASP A 451 -38.92 -1.81 -24.23
C ASP A 451 -37.69 -2.54 -23.66
N LEU A 452 -36.66 -2.75 -24.49
CA LEU A 452 -35.43 -3.42 -24.06
C LEU A 452 -34.70 -2.62 -22.97
N VAL A 453 -34.53 -1.31 -23.15
CA VAL A 453 -33.86 -0.45 -22.14
C VAL A 453 -34.66 -0.43 -20.83
N SER A 454 -35.98 -0.31 -20.90
CA SER A 454 -36.85 -0.33 -19.72
C SER A 454 -36.74 -1.66 -18.96
N GLU A 455 -36.67 -2.77 -19.68
CA GLU A 455 -36.64 -4.10 -19.06
C GLU A 455 -35.24 -4.49 -18.55
N ILE A 456 -34.17 -4.06 -19.23
CA ILE A 456 -32.80 -4.13 -18.71
C ILE A 456 -32.69 -3.37 -17.38
N ARG A 457 -33.29 -2.16 -17.31
CA ARG A 457 -33.35 -1.36 -16.07
C ARG A 457 -34.13 -2.09 -14.98
N ARG A 458 -35.30 -2.64 -15.32
CA ARG A 458 -36.18 -3.32 -14.35
C ARG A 458 -35.54 -4.57 -13.75
N LEU A 459 -34.81 -5.34 -14.56
CA LEU A 459 -34.20 -6.60 -14.16
C LEU A 459 -32.79 -6.43 -13.59
N GLY A 460 -32.24 -5.22 -13.58
CA GLY A 460 -30.89 -4.95 -13.07
C GLY A 460 -29.77 -5.66 -13.84
N ILE A 461 -30.02 -6.07 -15.08
CA ILE A 461 -29.08 -6.87 -15.90
C ILE A 461 -27.83 -6.06 -16.26
N ARG A 462 -27.99 -4.73 -16.40
CA ARG A 462 -26.91 -3.78 -16.69
C ARG A 462 -27.28 -2.41 -16.09
N ASP A 463 -26.27 -1.68 -15.63
CA ASP A 463 -26.43 -0.28 -15.23
C ASP A 463 -26.75 0.61 -16.44
N VAL A 464 -28.01 0.95 -16.59
CA VAL A 464 -28.49 1.82 -17.67
C VAL A 464 -28.13 3.29 -17.47
N SER A 465 -27.76 3.71 -16.26
CA SER A 465 -27.29 5.08 -15.98
C SER A 465 -25.88 5.34 -16.54
N ALA A 466 -25.15 4.28 -16.88
CA ALA A 466 -23.84 4.35 -17.51
C ALA A 466 -23.84 4.94 -18.94
N ALA A 467 -25.01 5.18 -19.55
CA ALA A 467 -25.14 5.85 -20.84
C ALA A 467 -26.04 7.10 -20.73
N ARG A 468 -25.56 8.24 -21.27
CA ARG A 468 -26.29 9.52 -21.27
C ARG A 468 -27.63 9.44 -22.03
N THR A 469 -27.70 8.59 -23.05
CA THR A 469 -28.91 8.29 -23.84
C THR A 469 -28.97 6.78 -24.10
N PRO A 470 -29.42 5.97 -23.14
CA PRO A 470 -29.43 4.50 -23.20
C PRO A 470 -30.05 3.94 -24.48
N GLU A 471 -31.15 4.54 -24.93
CA GLU A 471 -31.88 4.14 -26.12
C GLU A 471 -31.08 4.44 -27.40
N ALA A 472 -30.35 5.56 -27.45
CA ALA A 472 -29.48 5.86 -28.59
C ALA A 472 -28.24 4.96 -28.60
N THR A 473 -27.69 4.64 -27.42
CA THR A 473 -26.56 3.71 -27.27
C THR A 473 -26.94 2.30 -27.69
N LEU A 474 -28.05 1.75 -27.18
CA LEU A 474 -28.54 0.43 -27.58
C LEU A 474 -28.89 0.39 -29.08
N ARG A 475 -29.52 1.44 -29.61
CA ARG A 475 -29.82 1.53 -31.05
C ARG A 475 -28.56 1.51 -31.91
N ARG A 476 -27.52 2.25 -31.52
CA ARG A 476 -26.22 2.24 -32.18
C ARG A 476 -25.57 0.86 -32.11
N ASP A 477 -25.55 0.25 -30.93
CA ASP A 477 -24.87 -1.03 -30.71
C ASP A 477 -25.60 -2.19 -31.43
N LEU A 478 -26.93 -2.16 -31.51
CA LEU A 478 -27.71 -3.08 -32.36
C LEU A 478 -27.38 -2.87 -33.85
N SER A 479 -27.29 -1.62 -34.32
CA SER A 479 -26.95 -1.32 -35.73
C SER A 479 -25.52 -1.70 -36.14
N LEU A 480 -24.57 -1.72 -35.20
CA LEU A 480 -23.16 -2.06 -35.46
C LEU A 480 -22.88 -3.57 -35.37
N ARG A 481 -23.72 -4.32 -34.63
CA ARG A 481 -23.55 -5.78 -34.36
C ARG A 481 -24.74 -6.60 -34.85
N ASP A 482 -25.39 -6.14 -35.91
CA ASP A 482 -26.70 -6.60 -36.42
C ASP A 482 -26.72 -8.10 -36.84
N GLY A 483 -25.58 -8.78 -36.81
CA GLY A 483 -25.43 -10.16 -37.25
C GLY A 483 -25.48 -11.23 -36.16
N THR A 484 -25.44 -10.91 -34.86
CA THR A 484 -25.11 -11.94 -33.84
C THR A 484 -26.30 -12.42 -33.01
N TYR A 485 -27.24 -11.55 -32.62
CA TYR A 485 -28.31 -11.90 -31.66
C TYR A 485 -29.74 -11.59 -32.15
N PHE A 486 -29.94 -10.56 -32.98
CA PHE A 486 -31.26 -10.04 -33.35
C PHE A 486 -31.45 -9.97 -34.87
N ASP A 487 -32.70 -10.09 -35.31
CA ASP A 487 -33.14 -9.76 -36.66
C ASP A 487 -34.02 -8.49 -36.63
N PRO A 488 -33.74 -7.49 -37.49
CA PRO A 488 -34.60 -6.32 -37.61
C PRO A 488 -35.91 -6.71 -38.31
N VAL A 489 -37.05 -6.32 -37.73
CA VAL A 489 -38.40 -6.57 -38.25
C VAL A 489 -39.22 -5.28 -38.21
N ASP A 490 -40.30 -5.22 -38.98
CA ASP A 490 -41.19 -4.05 -38.96
C ASP A 490 -41.67 -3.76 -37.52
N GLY A 491 -41.28 -2.59 -37.01
CA GLY A 491 -41.63 -2.13 -35.66
C GLY A 491 -40.66 -2.49 -34.53
N GLY A 492 -39.54 -3.20 -34.77
CA GLY A 492 -38.56 -3.48 -33.72
C GLY A 492 -37.51 -4.55 -34.05
N PHE A 493 -37.06 -5.26 -33.01
CA PHE A 493 -36.04 -6.29 -33.08
C PHE A 493 -36.61 -7.61 -32.53
N LYS A 494 -36.33 -8.73 -33.20
CA LYS A 494 -36.68 -10.08 -32.74
C LYS A 494 -35.41 -10.89 -32.47
N LEU A 495 -35.38 -11.66 -31.39
CA LEU A 495 -34.23 -12.53 -31.08
C LEU A 495 -34.14 -13.66 -32.11
N ARG A 496 -32.93 -13.98 -32.60
CA ARG A 496 -32.73 -15.09 -33.53
C ARG A 496 -33.00 -16.45 -32.90
N SER A 497 -33.59 -17.34 -33.68
CA SER A 497 -33.81 -18.73 -33.30
C SER A 497 -32.47 -19.47 -33.12
N GLY A 498 -32.22 -20.00 -31.92
CA GLY A 498 -31.02 -20.79 -31.62
C GLY A 498 -29.93 -20.09 -30.79
N VAL A 499 -30.12 -18.83 -30.42
CA VAL A 499 -29.18 -18.11 -29.55
C VAL A 499 -29.54 -18.35 -28.08
N SER A 500 -28.72 -19.11 -27.36
CA SER A 500 -28.87 -19.33 -25.91
C SER A 500 -28.05 -18.31 -25.11
N ALA A 501 -28.55 -17.89 -23.95
CA ALA A 501 -27.89 -16.93 -23.06
C ALA A 501 -26.47 -17.33 -22.59
N ARG A 502 -26.00 -18.55 -22.92
CA ARG A 502 -24.69 -19.09 -22.53
C ARG A 502 -23.60 -19.03 -23.61
N ASP A 503 -23.91 -18.67 -24.85
CA ASP A 503 -22.92 -18.73 -25.96
C ASP A 503 -22.01 -17.49 -26.06
N GLY A 504 -22.01 -16.61 -25.05
CA GLY A 504 -21.23 -15.36 -25.04
C GLY A 504 -19.87 -15.42 -24.32
N ALA A 505 -19.50 -16.55 -23.69
CA ALA A 505 -18.31 -16.64 -22.84
C ALA A 505 -17.06 -17.25 -23.51
N THR A 506 -17.16 -17.73 -24.75
CA THR A 506 -16.05 -18.41 -25.44
C THR A 506 -16.00 -18.04 -26.92
N SER A 507 -15.53 -16.83 -27.21
CA SER A 507 -14.93 -16.52 -28.53
C SER A 507 -13.97 -15.34 -28.43
N VAL A 508 -12.82 -15.59 -27.80
CA VAL A 508 -11.56 -14.91 -28.13
C VAL A 508 -10.55 -16.01 -28.35
N SER A 509 -10.17 -16.23 -29.62
CA SER A 509 -8.99 -16.98 -30.02
C SER A 509 -8.02 -16.01 -30.65
#